data_AF-A0A0C9YAB4-F1
#
_entry.id   AF-A0A0C9YAB4-F1
#
_cell.length_a   1.000
_cell.length_b   1.000
_cell.length_c   1.000
_cell.angle_alpha   90.00
_cell.angle_beta   90.00
_cell.angle_gamma   90.00
#
_symmetry.space_group_name_H-M   'P 1'
#
loop_
_entity.id
_entity.type
_entity.pdbx_description
1 polymer ?
#
loop_
_entity_poly.entity_id
_entity_poly.type
_entity_poly.pdbx_seq_one_letter_code
_entity_poly.pdbx_strand_id
1 'polypeptide(L)'
;MRLIRALENLEKHPVLRKLTLNDMIQYARLISHLKNDILLPQPLEQSDPDVPPDVLPLSLVDFLSLALKIEQEFIQDSWDILKYYVWECATVPLIYEDFELFRVFGWSRGIAALSIYPRESVCTTVGCGNTRPLKKDTSREVVVYTAANGVQAAWAIQLYCPGKSRPLDPLEYPT
;
A
#
# COMPACT_ATOMS: atom_id res chain seq x y z
N MET A 1 -2.11 20.47 -12.05
CA MET A 1 -2.08 19.94 -13.44
C MET A 1 -2.24 18.43 -13.56
N ARG A 2 -1.76 17.60 -12.61
CA ARG A 2 -1.80 16.13 -12.72
C ARG A 2 -3.22 15.54 -12.79
N LEU A 3 -4.18 16.07 -12.04
CA LEU A 3 -5.58 15.64 -12.08
C LEU A 3 -6.24 15.84 -13.46
N ILE A 4 -6.05 17.01 -14.09
CA ILE A 4 -6.66 17.32 -15.40
C ILE A 4 -6.17 16.31 -16.45
N ARG A 5 -4.86 16.04 -16.46
CA ARG A 5 -4.25 15.05 -17.37
C ARG A 5 -4.77 13.63 -17.11
N ALA A 6 -4.96 13.27 -15.84
CA ALA A 6 -5.53 11.98 -15.49
C ALA A 6 -6.98 11.85 -15.99
N LEU A 7 -7.81 12.89 -15.83
CA LEU A 7 -9.18 12.94 -16.34
C LEU A 7 -9.24 12.82 -17.87
N GLU A 8 -8.37 13.55 -18.59
CA GLU A 8 -8.27 13.43 -20.06
C GLU A 8 -7.89 12.01 -20.51
N ASN A 9 -7.01 11.33 -19.77
CA ASN A 9 -6.61 9.97 -20.07
C ASN A 9 -7.72 8.95 -19.74
N LEU A 10 -8.47 9.16 -18.65
CA LEU A 10 -9.65 8.36 -18.32
C LEU A 10 -10.71 8.48 -19.42
N GLU A 11 -11.00 9.70 -19.89
CA GLU A 11 -12.00 9.95 -20.92
C GLU A 11 -11.69 9.21 -22.24
N LYS A 12 -10.40 9.13 -22.60
CA LYS A 12 -9.92 8.41 -23.80
C LYS A 12 -9.94 6.89 -23.65
N HIS A 13 -9.99 6.36 -22.43
CA HIS A 13 -9.91 4.93 -22.18
C HIS A 13 -11.28 4.25 -22.41
N PRO A 14 -11.37 3.15 -23.19
CA PRO A 14 -12.65 2.57 -23.60
C PRO A 14 -13.56 2.12 -22.44
N VAL A 15 -12.95 1.57 -21.39
CA VAL A 15 -13.64 1.06 -20.18
C VAL A 15 -13.65 2.08 -19.04
N LEU A 16 -12.47 2.53 -18.61
CA LEU A 16 -12.29 3.43 -17.47
C LEU A 16 -12.96 4.81 -17.60
N ARG A 17 -13.33 5.27 -18.80
CA ARG A 17 -14.15 6.49 -18.99
C ARG A 17 -15.50 6.48 -18.26
N LYS A 18 -15.96 5.29 -17.84
CA LYS A 18 -17.22 5.12 -17.10
C LYS A 18 -17.08 5.37 -15.59
N LEU A 19 -15.85 5.53 -15.09
CA LEU A 19 -15.63 5.82 -13.68
C LEU A 19 -16.26 7.16 -13.31
N THR A 20 -17.05 7.15 -12.25
CA THR A 20 -17.68 8.34 -11.70
C THR A 20 -16.69 9.10 -10.82
N LEU A 21 -17.02 10.35 -10.50
CA LEU A 21 -16.27 11.12 -9.52
C LEU A 21 -16.24 10.43 -8.14
N ASN A 22 -17.34 9.76 -7.76
CA ASN A 22 -17.39 9.00 -6.52
C ASN A 22 -16.43 7.82 -6.53
N ASP A 23 -16.32 7.10 -7.66
CA ASP A 23 -15.37 5.99 -7.80
C ASP A 23 -13.94 6.51 -7.68
N MET A 24 -13.62 7.65 -8.28
CA MET A 24 -12.30 8.28 -8.15
C MET A 24 -11.99 8.71 -6.71
N ILE A 25 -12.97 9.27 -6.00
CA ILE A 25 -12.79 9.67 -4.60
C ILE A 25 -12.57 8.43 -3.73
N GLN A 26 -13.35 7.36 -3.93
CA GLN A 26 -13.16 6.10 -3.21
C GLN A 26 -11.80 5.48 -3.54
N TYR A 27 -11.41 5.44 -4.81
CA TYR A 27 -10.11 4.97 -5.28
C TYR A 27 -8.97 5.69 -4.55
N ALA A 28 -8.97 7.04 -4.59
CA ALA A 28 -7.95 7.85 -3.95
C ALA A 28 -7.89 7.62 -2.44
N ARG A 29 -9.05 7.48 -1.81
CA ARG A 29 -9.16 7.21 -0.37
C ARG A 29 -8.57 5.85 -0.02
N LEU A 30 -8.99 4.76 -0.67
CA LEU A 30 -8.47 3.41 -0.40
C LEU A 30 -6.96 3.34 -0.62
N ILE A 31 -6.47 3.84 -1.75
CA ILE A 31 -5.02 3.80 -2.07
C ILE A 31 -4.20 4.64 -1.09
N SER A 32 -4.71 5.78 -0.61
CA SER A 32 -3.96 6.64 0.32
C SER A 32 -3.61 5.94 1.64
N HIS A 33 -4.39 4.93 2.04
CA HIS A 33 -4.12 4.08 3.22
C HIS A 33 -3.25 2.85 2.89
N LEU A 34 -3.04 2.55 1.61
CA LEU A 34 -2.32 1.37 1.14
C LEU A 34 -0.96 1.68 0.53
N LYS A 35 -0.44 2.91 0.67
CA LYS A 35 0.86 3.31 0.12
C LYS A 35 2.00 2.39 0.57
N ASN A 36 2.03 2.01 1.85
CA ASN A 36 3.04 1.08 2.36
C ASN A 36 2.86 -0.34 1.80
N ASP A 37 1.62 -0.80 1.68
CA ASP A 37 1.29 -2.10 1.07
C ASP A 37 1.66 -2.15 -0.42
N ILE A 38 1.63 -0.99 -1.11
CA ILE A 38 2.10 -0.83 -2.48
C ILE A 38 3.63 -0.82 -2.54
N LEU A 39 4.31 -0.09 -1.66
CA LEU A 39 5.74 0.23 -1.75
C LEU A 39 6.65 -0.89 -1.20
N LEU A 40 6.27 -1.49 -0.08
CA LEU A 40 7.12 -2.46 0.61
C LEU A 40 7.39 -3.75 -0.19
N PRO A 41 6.47 -4.26 -1.05
CA PRO A 41 6.75 -5.40 -1.91
C PRO A 41 7.62 -5.09 -3.13
N GLN A 42 7.83 -3.82 -3.48
CA GLN A 42 8.54 -3.44 -4.71
C GLN A 42 10.03 -3.79 -4.68
N PRO A 43 10.73 -3.83 -5.82
CA PRO A 43 12.19 -3.78 -5.84
C PRO A 43 12.74 -2.55 -5.11
N LEU A 44 13.99 -2.60 -4.66
CA LEU A 44 14.61 -1.50 -3.91
C LEU A 44 14.65 -0.20 -4.72
N GLU A 45 14.82 -0.33 -6.03
CA GLU A 45 14.90 0.75 -7.01
C GLU A 45 13.55 1.48 -7.18
N GLN A 46 12.44 0.83 -6.80
CA GLN A 46 11.08 1.37 -6.86
C GLN A 46 10.47 1.56 -5.46
N SER A 47 11.31 1.62 -4.42
CA SER A 47 10.86 1.78 -3.01
C SER A 47 10.97 3.21 -2.49
N ASP A 48 11.04 4.20 -3.40
CA ASP A 48 11.05 5.62 -3.02
C ASP A 48 9.65 6.07 -2.55
N PRO A 49 9.47 6.51 -1.30
CA PRO A 49 8.16 6.94 -0.80
C PRO A 49 7.58 8.16 -1.52
N ASP A 50 8.41 8.98 -2.17
CA ASP A 50 7.98 10.20 -2.85
C ASP A 50 7.51 9.92 -4.29
N VAL A 51 7.74 8.70 -4.80
CA VAL A 51 7.43 8.32 -6.19
C VAL A 51 6.54 7.08 -6.20
N PRO A 52 5.35 7.11 -6.83
CA PRO A 52 4.55 5.91 -6.96
C PRO A 52 5.25 4.87 -7.85
N PRO A 53 5.27 3.58 -7.48
CA PRO A 53 5.89 2.54 -8.30
C PRO A 53 5.09 2.28 -9.58
N ASP A 54 5.71 1.59 -10.53
CA ASP A 54 5.09 1.33 -11.83
C ASP A 54 4.02 0.25 -11.79
N VAL A 55 4.23 -0.78 -10.97
CA VAL A 55 3.36 -1.96 -10.95
C VAL A 55 2.72 -2.13 -9.57
N LEU A 56 1.42 -2.42 -9.55
CA LEU A 56 0.75 -2.78 -8.30
C LEU A 56 1.02 -4.24 -7.91
N PRO A 57 1.19 -4.55 -6.60
CA PRO A 57 1.21 -5.92 -6.13
C PRO A 57 -0.09 -6.66 -6.48
N LEU A 58 0.01 -7.93 -6.89
CA LEU A 58 -1.14 -8.73 -7.36
C LEU A 58 -2.30 -8.79 -6.33
N SER A 59 -1.98 -8.88 -5.04
CA SER A 59 -2.99 -8.87 -3.97
C SER A 59 -3.81 -7.57 -3.95
N LEU A 60 -3.19 -6.44 -4.26
CA LEU A 60 -3.84 -5.14 -4.38
C LEU A 60 -4.62 -5.02 -5.68
N VAL A 61 -4.14 -5.61 -6.76
CA VAL A 61 -4.89 -5.69 -8.03
C VAL A 61 -6.22 -6.41 -7.81
N ASP A 62 -6.19 -7.58 -7.16
CA ASP A 62 -7.40 -8.35 -6.83
C ASP A 62 -8.34 -7.58 -5.90
N PHE A 63 -7.78 -6.94 -4.86
CA PHE A 63 -8.56 -6.17 -3.89
C PHE A 63 -9.27 -4.98 -4.56
N LEU A 64 -8.53 -4.17 -5.33
CA LEU A 64 -9.07 -3.00 -6.00
C LEU A 64 -10.10 -3.38 -7.07
N SER A 65 -9.89 -4.47 -7.79
CA SER A 65 -10.86 -5.00 -8.75
C SER A 65 -12.22 -5.27 -8.10
N LEU A 66 -12.22 -5.98 -6.97
CA LEU A 66 -13.44 -6.29 -6.23
C LEU A 66 -14.06 -5.06 -5.55
N ALA A 67 -13.22 -4.23 -4.93
CA ALA A 67 -13.66 -3.06 -4.17
C ALA A 67 -14.30 -1.99 -5.07
N LEU A 68 -13.72 -1.76 -6.25
CA LEU A 68 -14.14 -0.70 -7.17
C LEU A 68 -14.98 -1.21 -8.34
N LYS A 69 -15.20 -2.53 -8.41
CA LYS A 69 -15.94 -3.20 -9.51
C LYS A 69 -15.34 -2.89 -10.89
N ILE A 70 -14.01 -2.83 -10.95
CA ILE A 70 -13.24 -2.69 -12.19
C ILE A 70 -12.69 -4.07 -12.53
N GLU A 71 -12.81 -4.49 -13.78
CA GLU A 71 -12.25 -5.78 -14.21
C GLU A 71 -10.74 -5.79 -14.01
N GLN A 72 -10.21 -6.94 -13.56
CA GLN A 72 -8.82 -7.06 -13.10
C GLN A 72 -7.80 -6.58 -14.14
N GLU A 73 -8.06 -6.82 -15.42
CA GLU A 73 -7.20 -6.41 -16.53
C GLU A 73 -7.04 -4.88 -16.66
N PHE A 74 -8.01 -4.08 -16.22
CA PHE A 74 -7.97 -2.61 -16.31
C PHE A 74 -7.47 -1.94 -15.02
N ILE A 75 -7.16 -2.70 -13.96
CA ILE A 75 -6.66 -2.12 -12.71
C ILE A 75 -5.28 -1.49 -12.91
N GLN A 76 -4.38 -2.15 -13.63
CA GLN A 76 -3.07 -1.58 -13.93
C GLN A 76 -3.20 -0.31 -14.79
N ASP A 77 -4.09 -0.29 -15.79
CA ASP A 77 -4.37 0.92 -16.57
C ASP A 77 -4.89 2.07 -15.68
N SER A 78 -5.78 1.76 -14.74
CA SER A 78 -6.30 2.76 -13.79
C SER A 78 -5.19 3.31 -12.90
N TRP A 79 -4.25 2.45 -12.48
CA TRP A 79 -3.08 2.86 -11.72
C TRP A 79 -2.17 3.75 -12.56
N ASP A 80 -1.83 3.36 -13.80
CA ASP A 80 -0.96 4.17 -14.65
C ASP A 80 -1.52 5.56 -14.96
N ILE A 81 -2.85 5.67 -15.04
CA ILE A 81 -3.53 6.96 -15.23
C ILE A 81 -3.56 7.79 -13.95
N LEU A 82 -3.85 7.18 -12.80
CA LEU A 82 -4.17 7.88 -11.55
C LEU A 82 -3.02 7.97 -10.54
N LYS A 83 -1.96 7.16 -10.68
CA LYS A 83 -0.95 6.93 -9.63
C LYS A 83 -0.37 8.22 -9.06
N TYR A 84 0.07 9.13 -9.91
CA TYR A 84 0.66 10.39 -9.45
C TYR A 84 -0.33 11.32 -8.76
N TYR A 85 -1.60 11.30 -9.17
CA TYR A 85 -2.62 12.10 -8.49
C TYR A 85 -2.90 11.54 -7.09
N VAL A 86 -3.18 10.24 -6.98
CA VAL A 86 -3.54 9.60 -5.71
C VAL A 86 -2.36 9.52 -4.75
N TRP A 87 -1.13 9.41 -5.26
CA TRP A 87 0.08 9.41 -4.44
C TRP A 87 0.33 10.76 -3.76
N GLU A 88 -0.05 11.86 -4.41
CA GLU A 88 0.06 13.22 -3.85
C GLU A 88 -1.12 13.63 -2.97
N CYS A 89 -2.25 12.92 -3.07
CA CYS A 89 -3.40 13.22 -2.23
C CYS A 89 -3.05 13.03 -0.75
N ALA A 90 -3.52 13.98 0.06
CA ALA A 90 -3.53 13.83 1.51
C ALA A 90 -4.39 12.61 1.89
N THR A 91 -3.89 11.81 2.83
CA THR A 91 -4.68 10.70 3.37
C THR A 91 -5.87 11.27 4.13
N VAL A 92 -7.07 10.99 3.62
CA VAL A 92 -8.34 11.36 4.27
C VAL A 92 -8.91 10.15 5.03
N PRO A 93 -9.67 10.35 6.12
CA PRO A 93 -10.23 9.23 6.88
C PRO A 93 -11.07 8.29 6.01
N LEU A 94 -10.96 6.99 6.27
CA LEU A 94 -11.87 5.98 5.71
C LEU A 94 -13.28 6.18 6.28
N ILE A 95 -14.31 5.93 5.45
CA ILE A 95 -15.70 5.86 5.92
C ILE A 95 -16.10 4.41 6.18
N TYR A 96 -17.24 4.20 6.82
CA TYR A 96 -17.72 2.87 7.21
C TYR A 96 -17.74 1.87 6.04
N GLU A 97 -18.22 2.30 4.88
CA GLU A 97 -18.28 1.46 3.67
C GLU A 97 -16.88 0.98 3.23
N ASP A 98 -15.83 1.79 3.41
CA ASP A 98 -14.47 1.39 3.05
C ASP A 98 -13.94 0.30 4.00
N PHE A 99 -14.24 0.39 5.30
CA PHE A 99 -13.87 -0.65 6.27
C PHE A 99 -14.51 -2.00 5.90
N GLU A 100 -15.76 -1.98 5.42
CA GLU A 100 -16.42 -3.19 4.94
C GLU A 100 -15.73 -3.77 3.70
N LEU A 101 -15.24 -2.93 2.77
CA LEU A 101 -14.45 -3.41 1.62
C LEU A 101 -13.17 -4.11 2.07
N PHE A 102 -12.43 -3.53 3.02
CA PHE A 102 -11.24 -4.16 3.59
C PHE A 102 -11.57 -5.49 4.29
N ARG A 103 -12.66 -5.54 5.05
CA ARG A 103 -13.10 -6.75 5.76
C ARG A 103 -13.48 -7.87 4.79
N VAL A 104 -14.25 -7.55 3.74
CA VAL A 104 -14.81 -8.54 2.82
C VAL A 104 -13.77 -8.98 1.78
N PHE A 105 -13.00 -8.05 1.22
CA PHE A 105 -12.12 -8.32 0.08
C PHE A 105 -10.63 -8.27 0.43
N GLY A 106 -10.23 -7.53 1.47
CA GLY A 106 -8.83 -7.31 1.83
C GLY A 106 -8.24 -8.39 2.73
N TRP A 107 -8.97 -8.83 3.76
CA TRP A 107 -8.40 -9.64 4.84
C TRP A 107 -7.76 -10.95 4.35
N SER A 108 -8.46 -11.71 3.52
CA SER A 108 -7.95 -12.97 2.93
C SER A 108 -6.73 -12.78 2.01
N ARG A 109 -6.41 -11.53 1.66
CA ARG A 109 -5.27 -11.13 0.80
C ARG A 109 -4.14 -10.47 1.60
N GLY A 110 -4.23 -10.46 2.93
CA GLY A 110 -3.25 -9.80 3.79
C GLY A 110 -3.31 -8.28 3.73
N ILE A 111 -4.45 -7.72 3.34
CA ILE A 111 -4.70 -6.27 3.26
C ILE A 111 -5.70 -5.89 4.34
N ALA A 112 -5.39 -4.86 5.13
CA ALA A 112 -6.28 -4.36 6.16
C ALA A 112 -6.42 -2.83 6.05
N ALA A 113 -7.53 -2.31 6.56
CA ALA A 113 -7.76 -0.87 6.68
C ALA A 113 -6.72 -0.19 7.59
N LEU A 114 -6.17 -0.96 8.54
CA LEU A 114 -5.18 -0.50 9.50
C LEU A 114 -4.01 -1.48 9.52
N SER A 115 -2.79 -0.95 9.45
CA SER A 115 -1.56 -1.71 9.65
C SER A 115 -0.59 -0.86 10.47
N ILE A 116 0.12 -1.51 11.39
CA ILE A 116 1.12 -0.90 12.25
C ILE A 116 2.48 -1.12 11.60
N TYR A 117 3.12 0.00 11.24
CA TYR A 117 4.47 0.02 10.66
C TYR A 117 5.46 0.61 11.66
N PRO A 118 6.74 0.20 11.63
CA PRO A 118 7.82 0.95 12.28
C PRO A 118 7.83 2.39 11.80
N ARG A 119 8.25 3.33 12.66
CA ARG A 119 8.28 4.76 12.31
C ARG A 119 9.37 5.09 11.31
N GLU A 120 10.46 4.36 11.39
CA GLU A 120 11.66 4.58 10.61
C GLU A 120 11.53 3.91 9.24
N SER A 121 11.73 4.69 8.17
CA SER A 121 11.75 4.19 6.79
C SER A 121 13.14 3.69 6.36
N VAL A 122 14.17 4.00 7.14
CA VAL A 122 15.57 3.62 6.92
C VAL A 122 16.18 3.03 8.20
N CYS A 123 17.30 2.33 8.08
CA CYS A 123 17.95 1.72 9.23
C CYS A 123 18.59 2.79 10.13
N THR A 124 18.18 2.85 11.38
CA THR A 124 18.70 3.78 12.40
C THR A 124 19.73 3.15 13.34
N THR A 125 20.10 1.89 13.12
CA THR A 125 21.13 1.21 13.92
C THR A 125 22.47 1.91 13.75
N VAL A 126 23.09 2.29 14.87
CA VAL A 126 24.44 2.90 14.88
C VAL A 126 25.43 2.02 14.12
N GLY A 127 26.21 2.64 13.22
CA GLY A 127 27.17 1.94 12.35
C GLY A 127 26.57 1.29 11.11
N CYS A 128 25.27 1.42 10.85
CA CYS A 128 24.67 1.03 9.58
C CYS A 128 24.76 2.17 8.56
N GLY A 129 25.57 2.00 7.51
CA GLY A 129 25.66 2.97 6.41
C GLY A 129 24.57 2.84 5.35
N ASN A 130 23.59 1.93 5.52
CA ASN A 130 22.53 1.76 4.54
C ASN A 130 21.51 2.89 4.63
N THR A 131 21.47 3.71 3.58
CA THR A 131 20.50 4.80 3.39
C THR A 131 19.27 4.36 2.59
N ARG A 132 19.22 3.11 2.13
CA ARG A 132 18.09 2.59 1.35
C ARG A 132 16.88 2.30 2.25
N PRO A 133 15.65 2.35 1.70
CA PRO A 133 14.43 2.01 2.42
C PRO A 133 14.46 0.60 3.03
N LEU A 134 13.87 0.46 4.21
CA LEU A 134 13.61 -0.85 4.83
C LEU A 134 12.57 -1.64 4.02
N LYS A 135 12.62 -2.97 4.10
CA LYS A 135 11.73 -3.87 3.35
C LYS A 135 10.94 -4.77 4.28
N LYS A 136 9.76 -5.20 3.84
CA LYS A 136 8.89 -6.09 4.62
C LYS A 136 9.56 -7.46 4.78
N ASP A 137 9.70 -7.91 6.02
CA ASP A 137 10.16 -9.25 6.36
C ASP A 137 8.97 -10.17 6.61
N THR A 138 8.18 -9.84 7.64
CA THR A 138 7.00 -10.61 8.03
C THR A 138 5.84 -9.71 8.43
N SER A 139 4.64 -10.27 8.47
CA SER A 139 3.44 -9.62 9.00
C SER A 139 2.77 -10.55 10.01
N ARG A 140 2.21 -9.96 11.09
CA ARG A 140 1.49 -10.69 12.13
C ARG A 140 0.09 -10.12 12.29
N GLU A 141 -0.90 -10.99 12.40
CA GLU A 141 -2.29 -10.59 12.69
C GLU A 141 -2.36 -10.00 14.09
N VAL A 142 -3.00 -8.83 14.20
CA VAL A 142 -3.23 -8.15 15.48
C VAL A 142 -4.61 -7.52 15.49
N VAL A 143 -5.05 -7.14 16.69
CA VAL A 143 -6.29 -6.40 16.91
C VAL A 143 -5.96 -5.03 17.48
N VAL A 144 -6.51 -3.98 16.88
CA VAL A 144 -6.33 -2.59 17.32
C VAL A 144 -7.64 -2.06 17.88
N TYR A 145 -7.58 -1.48 19.07
CA TYR A 145 -8.70 -0.80 19.70
C TYR A 145 -8.65 0.68 19.34
N THR A 146 -9.60 1.13 18.53
CA THR A 146 -9.69 2.52 18.08
C THR A 146 -10.85 3.24 18.76
N ALA A 147 -10.67 4.53 19.07
CA ALA A 147 -11.72 5.32 19.71
C ALA A 147 -12.93 5.58 18.79
N ALA A 148 -12.69 5.78 17.48
CA ALA A 148 -13.73 6.15 16.52
C ALA A 148 -14.44 4.94 15.90
N ASN A 149 -13.70 3.85 15.63
CA ASN A 149 -14.20 2.71 14.84
C ASN A 149 -14.24 1.39 15.66
N GLY A 150 -14.02 1.47 16.98
CA GLY A 150 -14.01 0.30 17.84
C GLY A 150 -12.85 -0.65 17.54
N VAL A 151 -13.14 -1.95 17.70
CA VAL A 151 -12.17 -3.04 17.49
C VAL A 151 -11.95 -3.29 16.00
N GLN A 152 -10.70 -3.25 15.56
CA GLN A 152 -10.33 -3.39 14.16
C GLN A 152 -9.26 -4.47 13.98
N ALA A 153 -9.43 -5.32 12.96
CA ALA A 153 -8.40 -6.24 12.52
C ALA A 153 -7.28 -5.48 11.80
N ALA A 154 -6.03 -5.84 12.06
CA ALA A 154 -4.87 -5.13 11.53
C ALA A 154 -3.66 -6.05 11.36
N TRP A 155 -2.65 -5.55 10.66
CA TRP A 155 -1.35 -6.22 10.54
C TRP A 155 -0.27 -5.44 11.28
N ALA A 156 0.52 -6.12 12.12
CA ALA A 156 1.78 -5.61 12.61
C ALA A 156 2.89 -6.03 11.63
N ILE A 157 3.55 -5.04 11.01
CA ILE A 157 4.54 -5.26 9.96
C ILE A 157 5.95 -5.20 10.56
N GLN A 158 6.75 -6.23 10.30
CA GLN A 158 8.17 -6.24 10.63
C GLN A 158 8.98 -5.91 9.37
N LEU A 159 9.93 -5.00 9.52
CA LEU A 159 10.82 -4.56 8.43
C LEU A 159 12.25 -5.04 8.69
N TYR A 160 12.99 -5.33 7.62
CA TYR A 160 14.42 -5.63 7.66
C TYR A 160 15.23 -4.62 6.86
N CYS A 161 16.51 -4.48 7.21
CA CYS A 161 17.46 -3.64 6.49
C CYS A 161 18.07 -4.44 5.32
N PRO A 162 17.81 -4.07 4.06
CA PRO A 162 18.45 -4.72 2.92
C PRO A 162 19.96 -4.47 2.95
N GLY A 163 20.77 -5.48 2.65
CA GLY A 163 22.24 -5.35 2.59
C GLY A 163 23.01 -5.63 3.89
N LYS A 164 22.34 -5.88 5.02
CA LYS A 164 22.96 -6.66 6.11
C LYS A 164 22.61 -8.13 5.88
N SER A 165 23.61 -9.02 5.86
CA SER A 165 23.37 -10.41 6.22
C SER A 165 22.66 -10.40 7.58
N ARG A 166 21.62 -11.22 7.75
CA ARG A 166 20.98 -11.40 9.07
C ARG A 166 22.09 -11.54 10.12
N PRO A 167 21.97 -10.92 11.31
CA PRO A 167 22.90 -11.26 12.39
C PRO A 167 22.87 -12.78 12.53
N LEU A 168 24.04 -13.41 12.39
CA LEU A 168 24.24 -14.82 12.67
C LEU A 168 23.64 -15.10 14.05
N ASP A 169 22.91 -16.21 14.17
CA ASP A 169 22.38 -16.66 15.45
C ASP A 169 23.52 -16.63 16.50
N PRO A 170 23.27 -16.17 17.75
CA PRO A 170 24.29 -16.11 18.80
C PRO A 170 24.85 -17.48 19.25
N LEU A 171 24.52 -18.57 18.56
CA LEU A 171 24.89 -19.94 18.93
C LEU A 171 26.11 -20.48 18.16
N GLU A 172 26.73 -19.70 17.26
CA GLU A 172 27.99 -20.08 16.62
C GLU A 172 29.19 -19.38 17.27
N TYR A 173 29.51 -19.76 18.52
CA TYR A 173 30.86 -19.60 19.06
C TYR A 173 31.50 -20.98 19.16
N PRO A 174 32.57 -21.29 18.41
CA PRO A 174 33.34 -22.49 18.64
C PRO A 174 34.12 -22.33 19.96
N THR A 175 33.91 -23.28 20.87
CA THR A 175 34.78 -23.56 22.03
C THR A 175 36.19 -23.93 21.60
#